data_AF-A0A7S2VBB2-F1
#
_entry.id   AF-A0A7S2VBB2-F1
#
_cell.length_a   1.000
_cell.length_b   1.000
_cell.length_c   1.000
_cell.angle_alpha   90.00
_cell.angle_beta   90.00
_cell.angle_gamma   90.00
#
_symmetry.space_group_name_H-M   'P 1'
#
loop_
_entity.id
_entity.type
_entity.pdbx_description
1 polymer ?
#
loop_
_entity_poly.entity_id
_entity_poly.type
_entity_poly.pdbx_seq_one_letter_code
_entity_poly.pdbx_strand_id
1 'polypeptide(L)'
;PLPQFMHNVVLPKLKKVQTMAGCVPNEANAIDYKKDMGHFLTAHVDDRQLSKEPIANLSLEGDCYMTFRNTAPHRNTAPPMVRVWLPRRCLQVLTGKARYDFSHGIDNEDLVSP
;
A
#
# COMPACT_ATOMS: atom_id res chain seq x y z
N PRO A 1 -17.58 11.27 -0.59
CA PRO A 1 -17.01 11.97 0.59
C PRO A 1 -16.36 10.93 1.51
N LEU A 2 -15.24 11.25 2.16
CA LEU A 2 -14.61 10.32 3.09
C LEU A 2 -15.45 10.18 4.38
N PRO A 3 -15.50 8.98 5.00
CA PRO A 3 -16.19 8.81 6.28
C PRO A 3 -15.64 9.70 7.40
N GLN A 4 -16.48 10.12 8.35
CA GLN A 4 -16.10 11.06 9.41
C GLN A 4 -14.90 10.58 10.26
N PHE A 5 -14.79 9.26 10.49
CA PHE A 5 -13.67 8.70 11.25
C PHE A 5 -12.33 8.90 10.54
N MET A 6 -12.31 8.99 9.20
CA MET A 6 -11.10 9.32 8.46
C MET A 6 -10.62 10.72 8.84
N HIS A 7 -11.51 11.70 8.83
CA HIS A 7 -11.21 13.07 9.19
C HIS A 7 -10.79 13.24 10.65
N ASN A 8 -11.47 12.55 11.56
CA ASN A 8 -11.29 12.76 13.00
C ASN A 8 -10.17 11.91 13.60
N VAL A 9 -9.85 10.76 13.00
CA VAL A 9 -8.94 9.77 13.61
C VAL A 9 -7.75 9.47 12.71
N VAL A 10 -7.99 9.12 11.44
CA VAL A 10 -6.94 8.59 10.56
C VAL A 10 -6.06 9.70 10.00
N LEU A 11 -6.65 10.69 9.31
CA LEU A 11 -5.91 11.76 8.66
C LEU A 11 -5.04 12.60 9.62
N PRO A 12 -5.49 12.96 10.83
CA PRO A 12 -4.65 13.69 11.78
C PRO A 12 -3.42 12.89 12.21
N LYS A 13 -3.49 11.56 12.24
CA LYS A 13 -2.35 10.69 12.55
C LYS A 13 -1.44 10.52 11.34
N LEU A 14 -2.00 10.28 10.16
CA LEU A 14 -1.23 10.17 8.91
C LEU A 14 -0.39 11.42 8.67
N LYS A 15 -0.97 12.61 8.84
CA LYS A 15 -0.27 13.90 8.63
C LYS A 15 0.87 14.18 9.60
N LYS A 16 1.05 13.39 10.67
CA LYS A 16 2.24 13.45 11.53
C LYS A 16 3.47 12.82 10.87
N VAL A 17 3.27 11.98 9.86
CA VAL A 17 4.36 11.40 9.06
C VAL A 17 4.78 12.44 8.03
N GLN A 18 6.08 12.78 7.98
CA GLN A 18 6.60 13.87 7.16
C GLN A 18 6.23 13.74 5.68
N THR A 19 6.30 12.52 5.12
CA THR A 19 5.94 12.26 3.72
C THR A 19 4.45 12.41 3.42
N MET A 20 3.60 12.45 4.45
CA MET A 20 2.15 12.59 4.35
C MET A 20 1.63 13.95 4.83
N ALA A 21 2.48 14.85 5.35
CA ALA A 21 2.03 16.07 6.02
C ALA A 21 1.11 16.96 5.15
N GLY A 22 1.44 17.07 3.86
CA GLY A 22 0.67 17.83 2.87
C GLY A 22 -0.43 17.04 2.15
N CYS A 23 -0.68 15.77 2.50
CA CYS A 23 -1.60 14.95 1.72
C CYS A 23 -3.05 15.43 1.81
N VAL A 24 -3.75 15.41 0.68
CA VAL A 24 -5.19 15.57 0.58
C VAL A 24 -5.72 14.35 -0.19
N PRO A 25 -6.21 13.31 0.52
CA PRO A 25 -6.67 12.10 -0.14
C PRO A 25 -7.93 12.37 -0.95
N ASN A 26 -7.93 11.88 -2.19
CA ASN A 26 -9.07 11.85 -3.10
C ASN A 26 -9.93 10.58 -2.90
N GLU A 27 -9.35 9.51 -2.35
CA GLU A 27 -9.95 8.17 -2.22
C GLU A 27 -9.43 7.49 -0.95
N ALA A 28 -10.23 6.56 -0.42
CA ALA A 28 -9.85 5.65 0.65
C ALA A 28 -10.60 4.34 0.47
N ASN A 29 -9.85 3.27 0.18
CA ASN A 29 -10.40 1.93 -0.03
C ASN A 29 -10.13 1.07 1.21
N ALA A 30 -11.14 0.33 1.64
CA ALA A 30 -11.01 -0.71 2.67
C ALA A 30 -11.14 -2.07 1.97
N ILE A 31 -10.09 -2.89 2.09
CA ILE A 31 -10.03 -4.20 1.42
C ILE A 31 -9.88 -5.28 2.50
N ASP A 32 -10.78 -6.25 2.48
CA ASP A 32 -10.80 -7.39 3.41
C ASP A 32 -10.33 -8.66 2.69
N TYR A 33 -9.20 -9.20 3.13
CA TYR A 33 -8.59 -10.42 2.56
C TYR A 33 -8.83 -11.61 3.48
N LYS A 34 -9.42 -12.68 2.94
CA LYS A 34 -9.67 -13.93 3.66
C LYS A 34 -8.85 -15.04 3.04
N LYS A 35 -7.82 -15.50 3.77
CA LYS A 35 -6.89 -16.53 3.28
C LYS A 35 -7.62 -17.80 2.85
N ASP A 36 -8.52 -18.30 3.69
CA ASP A 36 -9.28 -19.53 3.46
C ASP A 36 -10.25 -19.44 2.28
N MET A 37 -10.57 -18.22 1.83
CA MET A 37 -11.36 -17.98 0.62
C MET A 37 -10.49 -17.81 -0.63
N GLY A 38 -9.18 -18.01 -0.52
CA GLY A 38 -8.25 -17.85 -1.64
C GLY A 38 -8.04 -16.40 -2.06
N HIS A 39 -8.34 -15.40 -1.21
CA HIS A 39 -8.17 -13.99 -1.58
C HIS A 39 -6.69 -13.65 -1.79
N PHE A 40 -6.44 -12.75 -2.73
CA PHE A 40 -5.12 -12.22 -3.07
C PHE A 40 -5.27 -10.84 -3.72
N LEU A 41 -4.14 -10.14 -3.84
CA LEU A 41 -4.04 -8.89 -4.59
C LEU A 41 -3.12 -9.11 -5.79
N THR A 42 -3.70 -9.17 -6.99
CA THR A 42 -2.95 -9.26 -8.25
C THR A 42 -1.92 -8.14 -8.33
N ALA A 43 -0.71 -8.47 -8.79
CA ALA A 43 0.34 -7.50 -8.98
C ALA A 43 -0.09 -6.39 -9.96
N HIS A 44 -0.08 -5.14 -9.52
CA HIS A 44 -0.47 -3.99 -10.32
C HIS A 44 0.27 -2.71 -9.91
N VAL A 45 0.08 -1.65 -10.68
CA VAL A 45 0.46 -0.28 -10.29
C VAL A 45 -0.83 0.50 -10.09
N ASP A 46 -0.89 1.30 -9.04
CA ASP A 46 -2.02 2.22 -8.85
C ASP A 46 -2.15 3.16 -10.04
N ASP A 47 -3.37 3.59 -10.35
CA ASP A 47 -3.62 4.50 -11.46
C ASP A 47 -2.89 5.84 -11.21
N ARG A 48 -1.94 6.14 -12.09
CA ARG A 48 -1.02 7.28 -11.95
C ARG A 48 -1.68 8.61 -12.32
N GLN A 49 -2.79 8.57 -13.05
CA GLN A 49 -3.58 9.75 -13.39
C GLN A 49 -4.55 10.08 -12.27
N LEU A 50 -5.18 9.06 -11.70
CA LEU A 50 -6.15 9.21 -10.62
C LEU A 50 -5.49 9.58 -9.29
N SER A 51 -4.48 8.81 -8.88
CA SER A 51 -3.83 8.96 -7.57
C SER A 51 -2.42 9.49 -7.74
N LYS A 52 -2.11 10.62 -7.08
CA LYS A 52 -0.76 11.18 -6.99
C LYS A 52 0.00 10.60 -5.80
N GLU A 53 1.30 10.88 -5.71
CA GLU A 53 2.05 10.55 -4.49
C GLU A 53 1.77 11.57 -3.38
N PRO A 54 1.84 11.16 -2.11
CA PRO A 54 2.08 9.79 -1.61
C PRO A 54 0.84 8.88 -1.66
N ILE A 55 1.04 7.56 -1.77
CA ILE A 55 0.01 6.54 -1.53
C ILE A 55 0.30 5.88 -0.18
N ALA A 56 -0.75 5.65 0.62
CA ALA A 56 -0.61 5.05 1.95
C ALA A 56 -1.54 3.84 2.13
N ASN A 57 -0.96 2.74 2.62
CA ASN A 57 -1.68 1.53 3.02
C ASN A 57 -1.51 1.33 4.53
N LEU A 58 -2.62 1.09 5.24
CA LEU A 58 -2.62 0.80 6.68
C LEU A 58 -3.15 -0.62 6.89
N SER A 59 -2.27 -1.55 7.29
CA SER A 59 -2.68 -2.90 7.68
C SER A 59 -3.41 -2.85 9.02
N LEU A 60 -4.58 -3.47 9.16
CA LEU A 60 -5.41 -3.36 10.37
C LEU A 60 -5.50 -4.65 11.19
N GLU A 61 -5.96 -5.75 10.58
CA GLU A 61 -6.31 -6.98 11.29
C GLU A 61 -5.21 -8.04 11.26
N GLY A 62 -4.52 -8.20 10.13
CA GLY A 62 -3.49 -9.23 9.97
C GLY A 62 -2.13 -8.70 9.54
N ASP A 63 -1.15 -9.59 9.58
CA ASP A 63 0.17 -9.39 9.00
C ASP A 63 0.25 -10.00 7.58
N CYS A 64 1.00 -9.38 6.68
CA CYS A 64 1.25 -9.95 5.37
C CYS A 64 2.63 -9.59 4.80
N TYR A 65 3.03 -10.30 3.74
CA TYR A 65 4.08 -9.83 2.84
C TYR A 65 3.46 -9.21 1.59
N MET A 66 3.93 -8.02 1.22
CA MET A 66 3.65 -7.43 -0.08
C MET A 66 4.88 -7.54 -0.97
N THR A 67 4.69 -8.09 -2.15
CA THR A 67 5.75 -8.31 -3.13
C THR A 67 5.76 -7.20 -4.16
N PHE A 68 6.85 -6.44 -4.20
CA PHE A 68 7.14 -5.42 -5.20
C PHE A 68 7.95 -6.01 -6.34
N ARG A 69 7.51 -5.83 -7.59
CA ARG A 69 8.19 -6.32 -8.80
C ARG A 69 8.59 -5.14 -9.68
N ASN A 70 9.88 -5.02 -9.99
CA ASN A 70 10.45 -3.91 -10.75
C ASN A 70 9.96 -3.98 -12.20
N THR A 71 9.13 -3.02 -12.58
CA THR A 71 8.54 -2.88 -13.93
C THR A 71 9.36 -1.96 -14.84
N ALA A 72 10.42 -1.33 -14.33
CA ALA A 72 11.24 -0.38 -15.05
C ALA A 72 12.75 -0.72 -14.99
N PRO A 73 13.16 -1.96 -15.31
CA PRO A 73 14.54 -2.42 -15.13
C PRO A 73 15.58 -1.63 -15.94
N HIS A 74 15.16 -0.96 -17.03
CA HIS A 74 16.01 -0.12 -17.86
C HIS A 74 16.45 1.20 -17.19
N ARG A 75 15.71 1.69 -16.17
CA ARG A 75 16.00 2.96 -15.47
C ARG A 75 16.09 2.81 -13.95
N ASN A 76 15.71 1.65 -13.42
CA ASN A 76 15.77 1.34 -12.00
C ASN A 76 16.57 0.05 -11.79
N THR A 77 17.78 0.19 -11.26
CA THR A 77 18.74 -0.91 -11.01
C THR A 77 18.46 -1.69 -9.72
N ALA A 78 17.38 -1.38 -9.00
CA ALA A 78 16.96 -2.12 -7.82
C ALA A 78 16.63 -3.59 -8.18
N PRO A 79 16.65 -4.51 -7.20
CA PRO A 79 16.35 -5.92 -7.43
C PRO A 79 15.04 -6.13 -8.19
N PRO A 80 14.94 -7.17 -9.05
CA PRO A 80 13.72 -7.46 -9.82
C PRO A 80 12.49 -7.67 -8.94
N MET A 81 12.69 -8.17 -7.72
CA MET A 81 11.63 -8.45 -6.76
C MET A 81 12.09 -8.13 -5.34
N VAL A 82 11.23 -7.48 -4.57
CA VAL A 82 11.44 -7.15 -3.15
C VAL A 82 10.20 -7.52 -2.37
N ARG A 83 10.35 -8.36 -1.33
CA ARG A 83 9.27 -8.70 -0.41
C ARG A 83 9.35 -7.78 0.81
N VAL A 84 8.24 -7.16 1.16
CA VAL A 84 8.15 -6.21 2.28
C VAL A 84 7.18 -6.77 3.31
N TRP A 85 7.65 -6.90 4.54
CA TRP A 85 6.81 -7.30 5.67
C TRP A 85 5.92 -6.13 6.10
N LEU A 86 4.60 -6.38 6.15
CA LEU A 86 3.58 -5.43 6.56
C LEU A 86 2.85 -5.97 7.80
N PRO A 87 3.40 -5.75 9.01
CA PRO A 87 2.74 -6.21 10.21
C PRO A 87 1.42 -5.46 10.45
N ARG A 88 0.56 -6.06 11.26
CA ARG A 88 -0.67 -5.48 11.75
C ARG A 88 -0.42 -4.12 12.38
N ARG A 89 -1.25 -3.14 12.01
CA ARG A 89 -1.15 -1.72 12.39
C ARG A 89 0.09 -1.00 11.83
N CYS A 90 0.74 -1.55 10.81
CA CYS A 90 1.79 -0.82 10.09
C CYS A 90 1.21 0.14 9.05
N LEU A 91 1.86 1.29 8.92
CA LEU A 91 1.61 2.23 7.83
C LEU A 91 2.74 2.08 6.80
N GLN A 92 2.37 1.67 5.60
CA GLN A 92 3.24 1.72 4.42
C GLN A 92 2.96 3.01 3.65
N VAL A 93 4.02 3.72 3.26
CA VAL A 93 3.92 4.93 2.43
C VAL A 93 4.77 4.73 1.18
N LEU A 94 4.14 4.83 0.00
CA LEU A 94 4.79 4.68 -1.31
C LEU A 94 5.03 6.05 -1.93
N THR A 95 6.30 6.32 -2.23
CA THR A 95 6.78 7.51 -2.95
C THR A 95 7.87 7.12 -3.95
N GLY A 96 8.13 8.00 -4.92
CA GLY A 96 9.23 7.84 -5.86
C GLY A 96 9.23 6.49 -6.56
N LYS A 97 10.40 5.83 -6.62
CA LYS A 97 10.56 4.56 -7.35
C LYS A 97 9.59 3.47 -6.89
N ALA A 98 9.33 3.36 -5.58
CA ALA A 98 8.42 2.33 -5.06
C ALA A 98 6.98 2.50 -5.58
N ARG A 99 6.54 3.74 -5.83
CA ARG A 99 5.24 4.06 -6.42
C ARG A 99 5.21 3.90 -7.94
N TYR A 100 6.28 4.31 -8.63
CA TYR A 100 6.25 4.49 -10.09
C TYR A 100 6.98 3.41 -10.89
N ASP A 101 7.97 2.75 -10.32
CA ASP A 101 8.82 1.80 -11.03
C ASP A 101 8.56 0.35 -10.60
N PHE A 102 7.77 0.12 -9.55
CA PHE A 102 7.37 -1.22 -9.10
C PHE A 102 5.87 -1.41 -9.21
N SER A 103 5.46 -2.61 -9.64
CA SER A 103 4.13 -3.14 -9.33
C SER A 103 4.15 -3.77 -7.95
N HIS A 104 3.01 -3.89 -7.29
CA HIS A 104 2.89 -4.52 -5.99
C HIS A 104 1.67 -5.45 -5.93
N GLY A 105 1.79 -6.52 -5.15
CA GLY A 105 0.72 -7.50 -4.95
C GLY A 105 0.94 -8.28 -3.66
N ILE A 106 -0.08 -9.01 -3.25
CA ILE A 106 -0.09 -9.88 -2.07
C ILE A 106 -0.60 -11.24 -2.54
N ASP A 107 0.26 -12.24 -2.56
CA ASP A 107 -0.14 -13.60 -2.92
C ASP A 107 -0.93 -14.23 -1.76
N ASN A 108 -1.83 -15.19 -2.01
CA ASN A 108 -2.68 -15.76 -0.95
C ASN A 108 -1.86 -16.41 0.19
N GLU A 109 -0.73 -17.03 -0.16
CA GLU A 109 0.20 -17.62 0.81
C GLU A 109 0.85 -16.58 1.74
N ASP A 110 0.98 -15.33 1.27
CA ASP A 110 1.61 -14.20 1.95
C ASP A 110 0.68 -13.50 2.95
N LEU A 111 -0.59 -13.93 3.07
CA LEU A 111 -1.47 -13.57 4.19
C LEU A 111 -1.07 -14.42 5.40
N VAL A 112 -0.40 -13.84 6.41
CA VAL A 112 0.30 -14.61 7.45
C VAL A 112 -0.52 -14.83 8.71
N SER A 113 -1.33 -13.86 9.11
CA SER A 113 -2.18 -13.93 10.30
C SER A 113 -3.56 -13.29 10.03
N PRO A 114 -4.63 -13.77 10.69
CA PRO A 114 -5.95 -13.14 10.64
C PRO A 114 -5.94 -11.78 11.34
#